data_AF-A0A951WPJ1-F1
#
_entry.id   AF-A0A951WPJ1-F1
#
_cell.length_a   1.000
_cell.length_b   1.000
_cell.length_c   1.000
_cell.angle_alpha   90.00
_cell.angle_beta   90.00
_cell.angle_gamma   90.00
#
_symmetry.space_group_name_H-M   'P 1'
#
loop_
_entity.id
_entity.type
_entity.pdbx_description
1 polymer ?
#
loop_
_entity_poly.entity_id
_entity_poly.type
_entity_poly.pdbx_seq_one_letter_code
_entity_poly.pdbx_strand_id
1 'polypeptide(L)'
;MHWYGYVGGDPINNNDPTGYFTEIDSATGKVMNVVFDGTTNIISSPYRQGQRLQGPGQLVGNSFAQDSFTIPPEDLPKDKRHIVHPVGTVNLNSSIDGYISQQLAKNYGYFETWSKSRSGQELDLKTDSCMGGAYAGHQFQGNYMTMREAGNMLAGMNAARLGMDFEHFQKGAGAYHDAGKLGIINYLIFGTTYGDSPEWGEIPYQRTRSKYGYELYNQGFR
;
A
#
# COMPACT_ATOMS: atom_id res chain seq x y z
N MET A 1 7.01 -34.80 9.31
CA MET A 1 6.78 -33.39 9.68
C MET A 1 6.01 -32.73 8.56
N HIS A 2 4.73 -32.41 8.78
CA HIS A 2 3.93 -31.63 7.85
C HIS A 2 4.00 -30.17 8.30
N TRP A 3 4.49 -29.28 7.44
CA TRP A 3 4.72 -27.85 7.72
C TRP A 3 3.54 -26.94 7.34
N TYR A 4 2.43 -27.52 6.88
CA TYR A 4 1.24 -26.78 6.44
C TYR A 4 -0.01 -27.49 6.94
N GLY A 5 -0.48 -27.09 8.12
CA GLY A 5 -1.75 -27.56 8.68
C GLY A 5 -2.38 -26.45 9.49
N TYR A 6 -3.41 -25.81 8.95
CA TYR A 6 -4.25 -24.85 9.67
C TYR A 6 -4.94 -25.57 10.83
N VAL A 7 -4.61 -25.21 12.08
CA VAL A 7 -5.15 -25.81 13.32
C VAL A 7 -5.32 -27.34 13.28
N GLY A 8 -4.34 -28.05 12.71
CA GLY A 8 -4.36 -29.52 12.60
C GLY A 8 -5.55 -30.09 11.82
N GLY A 9 -6.26 -29.28 11.03
CA GLY A 9 -7.43 -29.70 10.24
C GLY A 9 -8.80 -29.53 10.92
N ASP A 10 -8.89 -28.90 12.10
CA ASP A 10 -10.18 -28.64 12.77
C ASP A 10 -10.39 -27.14 13.09
N PRO A 11 -10.97 -26.37 12.15
CA PRO A 11 -11.15 -24.93 12.26
C PRO A 11 -12.40 -24.48 13.04
N ILE A 12 -13.25 -25.40 13.52
CA ILE A 12 -14.49 -25.05 14.24
C ILE A 12 -14.25 -24.97 15.75
N ASN A 13 -13.29 -25.75 16.27
CA ASN A 13 -13.09 -25.92 17.72
C ASN A 13 -11.77 -25.31 18.25
N ASN A 14 -10.85 -24.90 17.38
CA ASN A 14 -9.53 -24.42 17.77
C ASN A 14 -9.30 -22.96 17.35
N ASN A 15 -8.89 -22.12 18.31
CA ASN A 15 -8.41 -20.76 18.05
C ASN A 15 -6.90 -20.80 17.85
N ASP A 16 -6.40 -20.22 16.75
CA ASP A 16 -4.95 -20.12 16.49
C ASP A 16 -4.29 -19.24 17.55
N PRO A 17 -3.39 -19.78 18.40
CA PRO A 17 -2.80 -18.98 19.48
C PRO A 17 -1.74 -17.97 18.98
N THR A 18 -1.27 -18.05 17.72
CA THR A 18 -0.21 -17.17 17.21
C THR A 18 -0.32 -16.69 15.75
N GLY A 19 -1.15 -17.25 14.87
CA GLY A 19 -1.21 -16.98 13.41
C GLY A 19 -1.08 -15.52 13.04
N TYR A 20 0.10 -15.11 12.57
CA TYR A 20 0.50 -13.71 12.66
C TYR A 20 0.21 -12.89 11.42
N PHE A 21 -0.18 -11.66 11.73
CA PHE A 21 -0.88 -10.63 11.00
C PHE A 21 -0.10 -9.30 11.18
N THR A 22 -0.72 -8.13 10.99
CA THR A 22 -0.12 -6.86 11.45
C THR A 22 -0.42 -6.60 12.92
N GLU A 23 0.59 -6.60 13.78
CA GLU A 23 0.44 -6.30 15.23
C GLU A 23 0.79 -4.84 15.52
N ILE A 24 -0.09 -4.16 16.25
CA ILE A 24 0.10 -2.78 16.67
C ILE A 24 0.11 -2.64 18.19
N ASP A 25 0.82 -1.63 18.68
CA ASP A 25 0.73 -1.19 20.07
C ASP A 25 -0.61 -0.47 20.31
N SER A 26 -1.42 -1.01 21.23
CA SER A 26 -2.75 -0.49 21.56
C SER A 26 -2.75 0.96 22.05
N ALA A 27 -1.65 1.43 22.64
CA ALA A 27 -1.56 2.79 23.15
C ALA A 27 -1.26 3.82 22.07
N THR A 28 -0.53 3.43 21.01
CA THR A 28 0.05 4.36 20.03
C THR A 28 -0.37 4.09 18.60
N GLY A 29 -0.95 2.92 18.32
CA GLY A 29 -1.20 2.44 16.96
C GLY A 29 0.07 2.07 16.21
N LYS A 30 1.25 2.18 16.82
CA LYS A 30 2.53 1.88 16.15
C LYS A 30 2.58 0.41 15.74
N VAL A 31 2.98 0.15 14.50
CA VAL A 31 3.20 -1.22 14.02
C VAL A 31 4.45 -1.78 14.70
N MET A 32 4.26 -2.92 15.37
CA MET A 32 5.29 -3.59 16.17
C MET A 32 5.81 -4.84 15.47
N ASN A 33 4.94 -5.54 14.73
CA ASN A 33 5.29 -6.75 14.01
C ASN A 33 4.39 -6.94 12.77
N VAL A 34 4.92 -7.61 11.75
CA VAL A 34 4.16 -8.06 10.60
C VAL A 34 4.65 -9.46 10.23
N VAL A 35 3.71 -10.36 9.97
CA VAL A 35 4.02 -11.72 9.49
C VAL A 35 3.08 -12.05 8.33
N PHE A 36 3.61 -12.84 7.40
CA PHE A 36 2.90 -13.29 6.21
C PHE A 36 2.30 -14.67 6.46
N ASP A 37 1.07 -14.72 6.97
CA ASP A 37 0.37 -15.97 7.29
C ASP A 37 -0.82 -16.28 6.37
N GLY A 38 -1.12 -15.40 5.41
CA GLY A 38 -2.32 -15.52 4.56
C GLY A 38 -3.45 -14.56 4.94
N THR A 39 -3.43 -13.96 6.13
CA THR A 39 -4.46 -13.06 6.63
C THR A 39 -4.03 -11.59 6.51
N THR A 40 -5.00 -10.68 6.44
CA THR A 40 -4.74 -9.24 6.50
C THR A 40 -5.12 -8.64 7.84
N ASN A 41 -5.37 -9.44 8.87
CA ASN A 41 -5.84 -8.96 10.16
C ASN A 41 -4.90 -7.88 10.75
N ILE A 42 -5.48 -7.00 11.57
CA ILE A 42 -4.73 -6.07 12.42
C ILE A 42 -5.13 -6.35 13.86
N ILE A 43 -4.16 -6.73 14.68
CA ILE A 43 -4.36 -7.00 16.09
C ILE A 43 -3.69 -5.92 16.93
N SER A 44 -4.45 -5.37 17.87
CA SER A 44 -4.01 -4.42 18.87
C SER A 44 -3.62 -5.16 20.15
N SER A 45 -2.37 -5.00 20.57
CA SER A 45 -1.83 -5.61 21.79
C SER A 45 -1.18 -4.54 22.67
N PRO A 46 -1.24 -4.67 24.00
CA PRO A 46 -0.55 -3.73 24.89
C PRO A 46 0.96 -3.97 24.93
N TYR A 47 1.75 -2.90 24.80
CA TYR A 47 3.21 -2.94 24.93
C TYR A 47 3.72 -2.07 26.07
N ARG A 48 4.89 -2.45 26.62
CA ARG A 48 5.66 -1.61 27.54
C ARG A 48 7.13 -1.69 27.15
N GLN A 49 7.76 -0.53 26.90
CA GLN A 49 9.18 -0.44 26.52
C GLN A 49 9.55 -1.36 25.34
N GLY A 50 8.67 -1.47 24.35
CA GLY A 50 8.88 -2.30 23.15
C GLY A 50 8.62 -3.80 23.35
N GLN A 51 8.26 -4.25 24.56
CA GLN A 51 7.90 -5.64 24.83
C GLN A 51 6.38 -5.81 24.91
N ARG A 52 5.87 -6.85 24.23
CA ARG A 52 4.45 -7.23 24.27
C ARG A 52 4.11 -7.73 25.68
N LEU A 53 3.08 -7.15 26.29
CA LEU A 53 2.57 -7.64 27.57
C LEU A 53 1.78 -8.94 27.37
N GLN A 54 1.72 -9.78 28.41
CA GLN A 54 0.92 -11.00 28.36
C GLN A 54 -0.57 -10.69 28.26
N GLY A 55 -1.28 -11.47 27.45
CA GLY A 55 -2.72 -11.33 27.23
C GLY A 55 -3.13 -11.54 25.77
N PRO A 56 -4.43 -11.70 25.51
CA PRO A 56 -4.95 -11.77 24.15
C PRO A 56 -4.83 -10.40 23.48
N GLY A 57 -4.43 -10.39 22.21
CA GLY A 57 -4.59 -9.22 21.36
C GLY A 57 -6.05 -9.07 20.90
N GLN A 58 -6.45 -7.86 20.54
CA GLN A 58 -7.78 -7.56 20.03
C GLN A 58 -7.75 -7.34 18.52
N LEU A 59 -8.61 -8.02 17.75
CA LEU A 59 -8.82 -7.72 16.34
C LEU A 59 -9.47 -6.33 16.19
N VAL A 60 -8.81 -5.43 15.45
CA VAL A 60 -9.24 -4.03 15.26
C VAL A 60 -9.51 -3.66 13.79
N GLY A 61 -9.27 -4.59 12.87
CA GLY A 61 -9.59 -4.41 11.46
C GLY A 61 -8.71 -5.27 10.57
N ASN A 62 -8.67 -4.93 9.28
CA ASN A 62 -7.82 -5.58 8.30
C ASN A 62 -6.98 -4.53 7.59
N SER A 63 -5.74 -4.86 7.29
CA SER A 63 -4.90 -4.17 6.32
C SER A 63 -5.44 -4.40 4.90
N PHE A 64 -5.11 -3.50 3.98
CA PHE A 64 -5.43 -3.65 2.57
C PHE A 64 -4.73 -4.87 1.97
N ALA A 65 -3.47 -5.09 2.34
CA ALA A 65 -2.69 -6.26 1.98
C ALA A 65 -1.68 -6.59 3.09
N GLN A 66 -1.15 -7.81 3.07
CA GLN A 66 -0.20 -8.29 4.10
C GLN A 66 1.06 -7.44 4.22
N ASP A 67 1.50 -6.86 3.11
CA ASP A 67 2.69 -6.02 3.01
C ASP A 67 2.42 -4.52 3.23
N SER A 68 1.17 -4.11 3.51
CA SER A 68 0.79 -2.69 3.66
C SER A 68 1.67 -1.93 4.66
N PHE A 69 2.03 -2.58 5.78
CA PHE A 69 2.83 -1.99 6.87
C PHE A 69 4.26 -2.51 6.91
N THR A 70 4.82 -2.85 5.75
CA THR A 70 6.21 -3.28 5.60
C THR A 70 6.96 -2.39 4.63
N ILE A 71 8.29 -2.33 4.76
CA ILE A 71 9.13 -1.77 3.69
C ILE A 71 9.20 -2.80 2.56
N PRO A 72 8.83 -2.44 1.31
CA PRO A 72 8.97 -3.34 0.17
C PRO A 72 10.42 -3.82 0.02
N PRO A 73 10.67 -5.11 -0.27
CA PRO A 73 12.01 -5.65 -0.47
C PRO A 73 12.82 -4.89 -1.52
N GLU A 74 12.18 -4.34 -2.53
CA GLU A 74 12.80 -3.57 -3.62
C GLU A 74 13.45 -2.28 -3.11
N ASP A 75 12.89 -1.67 -2.06
CA ASP A 75 13.40 -0.45 -1.43
C ASP A 75 14.55 -0.73 -0.44
N LEU A 76 14.84 -2.01 -0.16
CA LEU A 76 15.85 -2.41 0.81
C LEU A 76 17.18 -2.79 0.13
N PRO A 77 18.32 -2.53 0.81
CA PRO A 77 19.60 -3.12 0.46
C PRO A 77 19.49 -4.64 0.28
N LYS A 78 20.24 -5.22 -0.68
CA LYS A 78 20.13 -6.64 -1.06
C LYS A 78 20.27 -7.59 0.13
N ASP A 79 21.15 -7.27 1.07
CA ASP A 79 21.40 -8.03 2.30
C ASP A 79 20.25 -7.96 3.31
N LYS A 80 19.27 -7.06 3.14
CA LYS A 80 18.14 -6.87 4.06
C LYS A 80 16.79 -7.34 3.51
N ARG A 81 16.72 -7.73 2.23
CA ARG A 81 15.48 -8.11 1.53
C ARG A 81 14.82 -9.38 2.06
N HIS A 82 15.56 -10.21 2.77
CA HIS A 82 15.09 -11.50 3.29
C HIS A 82 14.45 -11.38 4.69
N ILE A 83 14.40 -10.17 5.26
CA ILE A 83 13.84 -9.89 6.58
C ILE A 83 12.64 -8.98 6.38
N VAL A 84 11.55 -9.22 7.11
CA VAL A 84 10.40 -8.31 7.16
C VAL A 84 10.78 -7.08 7.99
N HIS A 85 10.48 -5.89 7.49
CA HIS A 85 10.70 -4.63 8.20
C HIS A 85 9.36 -3.95 8.49
N PRO A 86 8.75 -4.21 9.66
CA PRO A 86 7.50 -3.56 10.07
C PRO A 86 7.70 -2.05 10.21
N VAL A 87 6.75 -1.27 9.69
CA VAL A 87 6.81 0.20 9.71
C VAL A 87 5.44 0.83 9.86
N GLY A 88 5.44 2.06 10.37
CA GLY A 88 4.26 2.91 10.36
C GLY A 88 3.41 2.87 11.62
N THR A 89 2.23 3.45 11.49
CA THR A 89 1.19 3.51 12.53
C THR A 89 -0.16 3.19 11.90
N VAL A 90 -1.08 2.65 12.68
CA VAL A 90 -2.48 2.48 12.30
C VAL A 90 -3.31 3.48 13.11
N ASN A 91 -3.83 4.50 12.42
CA ASN A 91 -4.69 5.50 13.00
C ASN A 91 -6.13 4.95 13.05
N LEU A 92 -6.46 4.24 14.11
CA LEU A 92 -7.76 3.58 14.27
C LEU A 92 -8.91 4.59 14.17
N ASN A 93 -9.99 4.17 13.50
CA ASN A 93 -11.20 4.97 13.27
C ASN A 93 -10.97 6.27 12.47
N SER A 94 -9.85 6.37 11.74
CA SER A 94 -9.57 7.50 10.84
C SER A 94 -9.78 7.06 9.40
N SER A 95 -10.88 7.50 8.76
CA SER A 95 -11.12 7.25 7.33
C SER A 95 -10.53 8.35 6.45
N ILE A 96 -9.98 7.94 5.31
CA ILE A 96 -9.49 8.82 4.23
C ILE A 96 -10.33 8.76 2.97
N ASP A 97 -11.49 8.08 2.97
CA ASP A 97 -12.36 7.98 1.78
C ASP A 97 -12.69 9.36 1.21
N GLY A 98 -13.15 10.28 2.07
CA GLY A 98 -13.48 11.65 1.67
C GLY A 98 -12.25 12.47 1.23
N TYR A 99 -11.08 12.19 1.80
CA TYR A 99 -9.83 12.84 1.37
C TYR A 99 -9.43 12.38 -0.03
N ILE A 100 -9.49 11.08 -0.32
CA ILE A 100 -9.23 10.54 -1.66
C ILE A 100 -10.21 11.11 -2.69
N SER A 101 -11.52 11.12 -2.41
CA SER A 101 -12.51 11.71 -3.32
C SER A 101 -12.23 13.20 -3.58
N GLN A 102 -11.82 13.96 -2.57
CA GLN A 102 -11.41 15.37 -2.75
C GLN A 102 -10.20 15.52 -3.67
N GLN A 103 -9.17 14.68 -3.51
CA GLN A 103 -7.99 14.72 -4.39
C GLN A 103 -8.34 14.31 -5.82
N LEU A 104 -9.22 13.32 -6.00
CA LEU A 104 -9.70 12.86 -7.30
C LEU A 104 -10.54 13.91 -8.03
N ALA A 105 -11.31 14.70 -7.29
CA ALA A 105 -12.12 15.79 -7.83
C ALA A 105 -11.28 16.96 -8.38
N LYS A 106 -9.98 17.03 -8.06
CA LYS A 106 -9.08 18.04 -8.63
C LYS A 106 -8.93 17.81 -10.14
N ASN A 107 -9.51 18.72 -10.92
CA ASN A 107 -9.60 18.59 -12.36
C ASN A 107 -8.33 19.08 -13.07
N TYR A 108 -7.30 18.24 -13.06
CA TYR A 108 -6.10 18.45 -13.87
C TYR A 108 -6.24 17.78 -15.24
N GLY A 109 -5.61 18.38 -16.26
CA GLY A 109 -5.46 17.75 -17.57
C GLY A 109 -4.53 16.54 -17.53
N TYR A 110 -4.46 15.80 -18.64
CA TYR A 110 -3.66 14.56 -18.77
C TYR A 110 -2.21 14.71 -18.29
N PHE A 111 -1.46 15.64 -18.91
CA PHE A 111 -0.06 15.87 -18.59
C PHE A 111 0.16 16.43 -17.18
N GLU A 112 -0.79 17.21 -16.69
CA GLU A 112 -0.70 17.83 -15.38
C GLU A 112 -0.97 16.83 -14.26
N THR A 113 -1.96 15.95 -14.41
CA THR A 113 -2.24 14.85 -13.47
C THR A 113 -1.05 13.92 -13.37
N TRP A 114 -0.47 13.56 -14.53
CA TRP A 114 0.70 12.71 -14.62
C TRP A 114 1.92 13.38 -13.96
N SER A 115 2.09 14.68 -14.16
CA SER A 115 3.10 15.51 -13.47
C SER A 115 2.88 15.61 -11.95
N LYS A 116 1.64 15.79 -11.49
CA LYS A 116 1.32 16.01 -10.07
C LYS A 116 1.27 14.74 -9.23
N SER A 117 1.19 13.58 -9.87
CA SER A 117 1.25 12.26 -9.21
C SER A 117 2.69 11.80 -8.93
N ARG A 118 3.71 12.60 -9.28
CA ARG A 118 5.13 12.28 -9.07
C ARG A 118 5.53 12.47 -7.61
N SER A 119 6.65 11.84 -7.20
CA SER A 119 7.18 11.99 -5.85
C SER A 119 7.44 13.47 -5.50
N GLY A 120 6.96 13.89 -4.33
CA GLY A 120 7.04 15.27 -3.82
C GLY A 120 6.13 16.26 -4.53
N GLN A 121 5.11 15.80 -5.26
CA GLN A 121 4.14 16.66 -5.94
C GLN A 121 2.75 16.57 -5.29
N GLU A 122 1.81 17.38 -5.76
CA GLU A 122 0.53 17.64 -5.10
C GLU A 122 -0.36 16.39 -4.85
N LEU A 123 -0.27 15.37 -5.69
CA LEU A 123 -1.03 14.12 -5.53
C LEU A 123 -0.18 13.02 -4.86
N ASP A 124 1.03 13.34 -4.42
CA ASP A 124 1.90 12.44 -3.66
C ASP A 124 1.56 12.49 -2.17
N LEU A 125 0.46 11.81 -1.83
CA LEU A 125 -0.13 11.82 -0.49
C LEU A 125 0.85 11.33 0.60
N LYS A 126 1.90 10.59 0.22
CA LYS A 126 2.93 10.09 1.13
C LYS A 126 3.78 11.20 1.76
N THR A 127 3.73 12.41 1.21
CA THR A 127 4.43 13.61 1.72
C THR A 127 3.56 14.51 2.58
N ASP A 128 2.27 14.19 2.74
CA ASP A 128 1.36 14.97 3.55
C ASP A 128 1.67 14.77 5.05
N SER A 129 2.36 15.75 5.63
CA SER A 129 2.72 15.74 7.05
C SER A 129 1.51 15.80 7.98
N CYS A 130 0.40 16.37 7.52
CA CYS A 130 -0.84 16.42 8.30
C CYS A 130 -1.48 15.03 8.44
N MET A 131 -1.13 14.12 7.52
CA MET A 131 -1.60 12.73 7.53
C MET A 131 -0.59 11.78 8.19
N GLY A 132 0.49 12.27 8.80
CA GLY A 132 1.47 11.43 9.51
C GLY A 132 2.53 10.77 8.63
N GLY A 133 2.59 11.13 7.34
CA GLY A 133 3.61 10.68 6.39
C GLY A 133 3.32 9.31 5.76
N ALA A 134 4.27 8.83 4.96
CA ALA A 134 4.08 7.73 4.01
C ALA A 134 3.51 6.42 4.61
N TYR A 135 3.89 6.08 5.84
CA TYR A 135 3.47 4.84 6.52
C TYR A 135 2.41 5.06 7.61
N ALA A 136 1.78 6.24 7.65
CA ALA A 136 0.58 6.42 8.45
C ALA A 136 -0.59 5.69 7.78
N GLY A 137 -1.22 4.80 8.54
CA GLY A 137 -2.30 3.93 8.11
C GLY A 137 -3.65 4.51 8.46
N HIS A 138 -4.56 4.54 7.49
CA HIS A 138 -5.92 5.03 7.62
C HIS A 138 -6.89 4.08 6.94
N GLN A 139 -8.16 4.13 7.36
CA GLN A 139 -9.21 3.33 6.77
C GLN A 139 -9.62 3.89 5.40
N PHE A 140 -9.72 3.00 4.41
CA PHE A 140 -10.21 3.27 3.07
C PHE A 140 -10.99 2.04 2.60
N GLN A 141 -12.23 2.23 2.17
CA GLN A 141 -13.11 1.12 1.74
C GLN A 141 -13.16 -0.04 2.74
N GLY A 142 -13.16 0.27 4.04
CA GLY A 142 -13.26 -0.72 5.12
C GLY A 142 -11.94 -1.33 5.58
N ASN A 143 -10.84 -1.19 4.83
CA ASN A 143 -9.52 -1.74 5.19
C ASN A 143 -8.52 -0.61 5.53
N TYR A 144 -7.50 -0.90 6.31
CA TYR A 144 -6.43 0.03 6.64
C TYR A 144 -5.31 -0.04 5.62
N MET A 145 -4.89 1.11 5.12
CA MET A 145 -3.80 1.23 4.16
C MET A 145 -2.97 2.45 4.47
N THR A 146 -1.70 2.41 4.07
CA THR A 146 -0.77 3.51 4.27
C THR A 146 -1.01 4.65 3.30
N MET A 147 -0.56 5.86 3.66
CA MET A 147 -0.60 7.01 2.75
C MET A 147 0.23 6.79 1.46
N ARG A 148 1.25 5.92 1.50
CA ARG A 148 1.96 5.46 0.31
C ARG A 148 1.06 4.66 -0.62
N GLU A 149 0.32 3.69 -0.08
CA GLU A 149 -0.67 2.94 -0.85
C GLU A 149 -1.77 3.86 -1.38
N ALA A 150 -2.17 4.86 -0.60
CA ALA A 150 -3.16 5.86 -0.97
C ALA A 150 -2.72 6.65 -2.19
N GLY A 151 -1.48 7.12 -2.21
CA GLY A 151 -0.90 7.78 -3.38
C GLY A 151 -0.89 6.87 -4.61
N ASN A 152 -0.47 5.61 -4.46
CA ASN A 152 -0.44 4.65 -5.58
C ASN A 152 -1.84 4.35 -6.13
N MET A 153 -2.83 4.14 -5.25
CA MET A 153 -4.23 3.94 -5.65
C MET A 153 -4.80 5.17 -6.34
N LEU A 154 -4.56 6.36 -5.79
CA LEU A 154 -5.00 7.62 -6.38
C LEU A 154 -4.40 7.85 -7.79
N ALA A 155 -3.14 7.46 -8.01
CA ALA A 155 -2.54 7.51 -9.34
C ALA A 155 -3.29 6.62 -10.35
N GLY A 156 -3.65 5.40 -9.94
CA GLY A 156 -4.48 4.49 -10.74
C GLY A 156 -5.89 5.02 -11.01
N MET A 157 -6.57 5.56 -9.98
CA MET A 157 -7.89 6.19 -10.13
C MET A 157 -7.85 7.36 -11.10
N ASN A 158 -6.81 8.19 -11.02
CA ASN A 158 -6.62 9.31 -11.94
C ASN A 158 -6.38 8.85 -13.39
N ALA A 159 -5.62 7.78 -13.59
CA ALA A 159 -5.44 7.20 -14.92
C ALA A 159 -6.79 6.73 -15.50
N ALA A 160 -7.59 6.01 -14.72
CA ALA A 160 -8.92 5.56 -15.13
C ALA A 160 -9.86 6.74 -15.41
N ARG A 161 -9.89 7.76 -14.53
CA ARG A 161 -10.68 8.99 -14.70
C ARG A 161 -10.37 9.72 -16.00
N LEU A 162 -9.11 9.70 -16.43
CA LEU A 162 -8.66 10.34 -17.67
C LEU A 162 -8.83 9.44 -18.91
N GLY A 163 -9.40 8.24 -18.75
CA GLY A 163 -9.56 7.27 -19.85
C GLY A 163 -8.24 6.68 -20.34
N MET A 164 -7.18 6.73 -19.53
CA MET A 164 -5.89 6.13 -19.86
C MET A 164 -6.00 4.61 -19.72
N ASP A 165 -5.47 3.86 -20.68
CA ASP A 165 -5.33 2.41 -20.55
C ASP A 165 -4.32 2.06 -19.43
N PHE A 166 -4.59 1.01 -18.66
CA PHE A 166 -3.75 0.66 -17.51
C PHE A 166 -2.33 0.24 -17.92
N GLU A 167 -2.15 -0.44 -19.05
CA GLU A 167 -0.81 -0.78 -19.56
C GLU A 167 -0.05 0.48 -19.98
N HIS A 168 -0.73 1.45 -20.59
CA HIS A 168 -0.12 2.75 -20.91
C HIS A 168 0.32 3.49 -19.65
N PHE A 169 -0.53 3.51 -18.62
CA PHE A 169 -0.19 4.05 -17.31
C PHE A 169 1.04 3.38 -16.72
N GLN A 170 1.07 2.03 -16.71
CA GLN A 170 2.15 1.28 -16.07
C GLN A 170 3.48 1.45 -16.79
N LYS A 171 3.50 1.49 -18.13
CA LYS A 171 4.71 1.81 -18.90
C LYS A 171 5.26 3.20 -18.59
N GLY A 172 4.38 4.19 -18.44
CA GLY A 172 4.78 5.54 -18.03
C GLY A 172 5.33 5.58 -16.60
N ALA A 173 4.72 4.82 -15.68
CA ALA A 173 5.18 4.70 -14.30
C ALA A 173 6.55 4.03 -14.21
N GLY A 174 6.76 2.91 -14.90
CA GLY A 174 8.04 2.22 -14.91
C GLY A 174 9.16 2.99 -15.63
N ALA A 175 8.84 3.70 -16.73
CA ALA A 175 9.79 4.62 -17.35
C ALA A 175 10.24 5.76 -16.40
N TYR A 176 9.34 6.23 -15.54
CA TYR A 176 9.68 7.19 -14.50
C TYR A 176 10.58 6.60 -13.42
N HIS A 177 10.28 5.38 -12.98
CA HIS A 177 11.05 4.70 -11.96
C HIS A 177 12.52 4.54 -12.40
N ASP A 178 12.73 3.99 -13.61
CA ASP A 178 14.07 3.64 -14.08
C ASP A 178 14.90 4.83 -14.57
N ALA A 179 14.29 5.78 -15.27
CA ALA A 179 15.00 6.85 -15.96
C ALA A 179 14.54 8.27 -15.57
N GLY A 180 13.74 8.40 -14.53
CA GLY A 180 13.23 9.69 -14.05
C GLY A 180 12.50 10.46 -15.17
N LYS A 181 12.58 11.79 -15.14
CA LYS A 181 11.84 12.65 -16.09
C LYS A 181 12.19 12.38 -17.57
N LEU A 182 13.43 11.98 -17.86
CA LEU A 182 13.86 11.64 -19.22
C LEU A 182 13.22 10.35 -19.72
N GLY A 183 13.00 9.37 -18.83
CA GLY A 183 12.31 8.13 -19.14
C GLY A 183 10.92 8.34 -19.72
N ILE A 184 10.13 9.26 -19.15
CA ILE A 184 8.77 9.50 -19.67
C ILE A 184 8.77 10.29 -20.96
N ILE A 185 9.68 11.25 -21.12
CA ILE A 185 9.83 11.94 -22.41
C ILE A 185 10.13 10.89 -23.50
N ASN A 186 11.03 9.96 -23.22
CA ASN A 186 11.33 8.88 -24.15
C ASN A 186 10.15 7.94 -24.38
N TYR A 187 9.39 7.61 -23.33
CA TYR A 187 8.19 6.80 -23.47
C TYR A 187 7.11 7.49 -24.32
N LEU A 188 6.80 8.76 -24.04
CA LEU A 188 5.75 9.51 -24.75
C LEU A 188 6.11 9.79 -26.21
N ILE A 189 7.39 10.01 -26.52
CA ILE A 189 7.84 10.35 -27.89
C ILE A 189 8.21 9.11 -28.70
N PHE A 190 8.87 8.12 -28.08
CA PHE A 190 9.46 6.97 -28.77
C PHE A 190 8.85 5.63 -28.37
N GLY A 191 7.94 5.58 -27.39
CA GLY A 191 7.38 4.34 -26.89
C GLY A 191 8.35 3.49 -26.07
N THR A 192 9.50 4.04 -25.66
CA THR A 192 10.53 3.32 -24.91
C THR A 192 9.97 2.79 -23.60
N THR A 193 10.05 1.48 -23.41
CA THR A 193 9.75 0.81 -22.15
C THR A 193 11.04 0.32 -21.51
N TYR A 194 11.02 0.16 -20.20
CA TYR A 194 12.17 -0.26 -19.42
C TYR A 194 11.84 -1.60 -18.76
N GLY A 195 12.71 -2.60 -18.77
CA GLY A 195 12.37 -3.93 -18.24
C GLY A 195 11.22 -4.66 -18.95
N ASP A 196 10.84 -5.80 -18.38
CA ASP A 196 9.84 -6.70 -18.96
C ASP A 196 8.41 -6.38 -18.48
N SER A 197 7.43 -6.83 -19.26
CA SER A 197 6.02 -6.89 -18.83
C SER A 197 5.87 -7.80 -17.61
N PRO A 198 4.94 -7.55 -16.67
CA PRO A 198 3.90 -6.51 -16.69
C PRO A 198 4.20 -5.25 -15.86
N GLU A 199 5.41 -5.08 -15.33
CA GLU A 199 5.77 -3.90 -14.54
C GLU A 199 6.51 -2.83 -15.36
N TRP A 200 7.16 -3.19 -16.46
CA TRP A 200 7.89 -2.27 -17.35
C TRP A 200 8.80 -1.28 -16.60
N GLY A 201 9.56 -1.80 -15.62
CA GLY A 201 10.57 -1.04 -14.88
C GLY A 201 10.06 -0.50 -13.54
N GLU A 202 8.77 -0.70 -13.23
CA GLU A 202 8.23 -0.47 -11.89
C GLU A 202 8.39 -1.72 -10.98
N ILE A 203 8.07 -1.56 -9.70
CA ILE A 203 8.02 -2.57 -8.66
C ILE A 203 6.60 -3.13 -8.55
N PRO A 204 6.45 -4.44 -8.26
CA PRO A 204 5.15 -5.09 -8.11
C PRO A 204 4.23 -4.41 -7.07
N TYR A 205 4.82 -3.87 -6.00
CA TYR A 205 4.10 -3.14 -4.97
C TYR A 205 3.29 -1.98 -5.56
N GLN A 206 3.90 -1.11 -6.37
CA GLN A 206 3.18 0.03 -6.94
C GLN A 206 2.10 -0.42 -7.92
N ARG A 207 2.40 -1.38 -8.79
CA ARG A 207 1.47 -1.89 -9.80
C ARG A 207 0.20 -2.48 -9.18
N THR A 208 0.33 -3.28 -8.13
CA THR A 208 -0.83 -3.89 -7.47
C THR A 208 -1.77 -2.84 -6.87
N ARG A 209 -1.22 -1.81 -6.23
CA ARG A 209 -2.00 -0.73 -5.62
C ARG A 209 -2.65 0.18 -6.65
N SER A 210 -1.90 0.58 -7.68
CA SER A 210 -2.44 1.41 -8.75
C SER A 210 -3.50 0.66 -9.57
N LYS A 211 -3.31 -0.64 -9.81
CA LYS A 211 -4.32 -1.48 -10.46
C LYS A 211 -5.63 -1.53 -9.66
N TYR A 212 -5.54 -1.74 -8.34
CA TYR A 212 -6.72 -1.73 -7.48
C TYR A 212 -7.46 -0.38 -7.57
N GLY A 213 -6.73 0.74 -7.47
CA GLY A 213 -7.34 2.07 -7.61
C GLY A 213 -7.99 2.29 -8.98
N TYR A 214 -7.34 1.85 -10.05
CA TYR A 214 -7.87 1.92 -11.42
C TYR A 214 -9.20 1.16 -11.56
N GLU A 215 -9.25 -0.08 -11.08
CA GLU A 215 -10.44 -0.93 -11.11
C GLU A 215 -11.56 -0.37 -10.23
N LEU A 216 -11.23 0.11 -9.04
CA LEU A 216 -12.19 0.70 -8.11
C LEU A 216 -12.89 1.94 -8.70
N TYR A 217 -12.14 2.80 -9.42
CA TYR A 217 -12.73 3.93 -10.14
C TYR A 217 -13.72 3.47 -11.23
N ASN A 218 -13.35 2.45 -12.00
CA ASN A 218 -14.22 1.90 -13.05
C ASN A 218 -15.46 1.19 -12.49
N GLN A 219 -15.40 0.72 -11.23
CA GLN A 219 -16.54 0.18 -10.49
C GLN A 219 -17.46 1.26 -9.90
N GLY A 220 -17.12 2.55 -10.05
CA GLY A 220 -18.00 3.66 -9.70
C GLY A 220 -17.58 4.48 -8.48
N PHE A 221 -16.42 4.23 -7.88
CA PHE A 221 -15.87 5.12 -6.86
C PHE A 221 -15.61 6.52 -7.45
N ARG A 222 -16.01 7.58 -6.74
CA ARG A 222 -15.93 8.98 -7.18
C ARG A 222 -15.57 9.91 -6.03
#